data_AF-A0A1E3X7P2-F1
#
_entry.id   AF-A0A1E3X7P2-F1
#
_cell.length_a   1.000
_cell.length_b   1.000
_cell.length_c   1.000
_cell.angle_alpha   90.00
_cell.angle_beta   90.00
_cell.angle_gamma   90.00
#
_symmetry.space_group_name_H-M   'P 1'
#
loop_
_entity.id
_entity.type
_entity.pdbx_description
1 polymer ?
#
loop_
_entity_poly.entity_id
_entity_poly.type
_entity_poly.pdbx_seq_one_letter_code
_entity_poly.pdbx_strand_id
1 'polypeptide(L)'
;MIKNMKNINIFSIAFLIVFSSGLLGEGQSEIPEPDALPLQETYLNGNREEKSQQCSKEVASTLGEECSSCHNEDVTDFTEKGEKAKEDMKAAVAIGVKCDYCHAGKEQFTEKKEIAIKMFALSEMMGTECNYCHAGKDILTLEGKTAKTAMILQEWAKTGNKKCLDCHVEKKQFELNFHGWEVLNAQKGLMGM
;
A
#
# COMPACT_ATOMS: atom_id res chain seq x y z
N MET A 1 40.45 61.25 -4.78
CA MET A 1 40.81 59.82 -4.87
C MET A 1 40.04 59.20 -6.01
N ILE A 2 40.80 58.61 -6.94
CA ILE A 2 40.37 57.84 -8.11
C ILE A 2 39.74 56.52 -7.63
N LYS A 3 38.58 56.09 -8.18
CA LYS A 3 38.41 54.87 -9.03
C LYS A 3 36.94 54.44 -9.20
N ASN A 4 36.55 54.40 -10.48
CA ASN A 4 35.76 53.37 -11.18
C ASN A 4 34.24 53.24 -10.99
N MET A 5 33.53 53.82 -11.96
CA MET A 5 32.39 53.20 -12.64
C MET A 5 32.73 51.80 -13.17
N LYS A 6 31.75 50.89 -13.23
CA LYS A 6 31.59 49.88 -14.29
C LYS A 6 30.11 49.52 -14.48
N ASN A 7 29.49 50.08 -15.51
CA ASN A 7 28.36 49.50 -16.23
C ASN A 7 28.90 48.39 -17.14
N ILE A 8 28.38 47.17 -17.06
CA ILE A 8 28.55 46.06 -18.02
C ILE A 8 27.35 45.11 -17.81
N ASN A 9 26.59 44.57 -18.76
CA ASN A 9 26.40 44.80 -20.19
C ASN A 9 25.24 43.87 -20.61
N ILE A 10 24.15 44.41 -21.14
CA ILE A 10 23.22 43.65 -21.99
C ILE A 10 23.97 43.50 -23.31
N PHE A 11 24.44 42.30 -23.64
CA PHE A 11 24.58 41.77 -25.01
C PHE A 11 25.35 40.45 -25.00
N SER A 12 24.88 39.53 -25.84
CA SER A 12 25.58 38.36 -26.40
C SER A 12 25.40 37.07 -25.57
N ILE A 13 25.02 35.93 -26.14
CA ILE A 13 25.29 35.42 -27.49
C ILE A 13 24.10 34.56 -27.96
N ALA A 14 23.62 34.87 -29.16
CA ALA A 14 22.81 33.98 -29.98
C ALA A 14 23.67 32.83 -30.52
N PHE A 15 23.16 31.60 -30.50
CA PHE A 15 23.52 30.62 -31.52
C PHE A 15 22.28 29.85 -31.97
N LEU A 16 21.90 30.12 -33.21
CA LEU A 16 21.02 29.35 -34.08
C LEU A 16 21.59 27.94 -34.34
N ILE A 17 20.69 26.99 -34.62
CA ILE A 17 20.73 25.87 -35.62
C ILE A 17 19.55 24.96 -35.20
N VAL A 18 18.36 25.07 -35.80
CA VAL A 18 17.92 24.42 -37.05
C VAL A 18 18.40 22.98 -37.20
N PHE A 19 17.59 22.01 -36.78
CA PHE A 19 17.41 20.78 -37.57
C PHE A 19 15.92 20.46 -37.67
N SER A 20 15.42 20.73 -38.87
CA SER A 20 14.16 20.27 -39.42
C SER A 20 14.16 18.76 -39.62
N SER A 21 12.99 18.16 -39.37
CA SER A 21 12.40 17.05 -40.13
C SER A 21 13.01 15.65 -40.03
N GLY A 22 12.21 14.76 -39.43
CA GLY A 22 11.90 13.46 -40.04
C GLY A 22 12.53 12.23 -39.39
N LEU A 23 11.74 11.49 -38.61
CA LEU A 23 11.49 10.08 -38.89
C LEU A 23 10.23 9.59 -38.16
N LEU A 24 9.30 9.05 -38.95
CA LEU A 24 8.28 8.09 -38.55
C LEU A 24 8.98 6.83 -38.02
N GLY A 25 8.36 6.11 -37.07
CA GLY A 25 8.71 4.73 -36.82
C GLY A 25 8.44 4.25 -35.40
N GLU A 26 7.42 3.39 -35.32
CA GLU A 26 7.07 2.46 -34.24
C GLU A 26 8.20 1.99 -33.31
N GLY A 27 7.80 1.76 -32.07
CA GLY A 27 8.54 0.91 -31.14
C GLY A 27 8.19 1.29 -29.72
N GLN A 28 7.30 0.51 -29.11
CA GLN A 28 7.01 0.54 -27.68
C GLN A 28 8.30 0.75 -26.89
N SER A 29 8.31 1.79 -26.07
CA SER A 29 9.26 1.90 -24.96
C SER A 29 8.90 0.78 -23.99
N GLU A 30 9.42 -0.43 -24.23
CA GLU A 30 9.62 -1.44 -23.20
C GLU A 30 10.60 -0.84 -22.19
N ILE A 31 10.04 -0.09 -21.24
CA ILE A 31 10.68 0.13 -19.95
C ILE A 31 10.87 -1.28 -19.39
N PRO A 32 12.11 -1.70 -19.06
CA PRO A 32 12.33 -3.01 -18.46
C PRO A 32 11.49 -3.07 -17.19
N GLU A 33 10.52 -3.98 -17.16
CA GLU A 33 9.73 -4.26 -15.97
C GLU A 33 10.72 -4.55 -14.84
N PRO A 34 10.74 -3.74 -13.77
CA PRO A 34 11.70 -3.94 -12.70
C PRO A 34 11.31 -5.22 -11.98
N ASP A 35 12.05 -6.31 -12.24
CA ASP A 35 12.04 -7.62 -11.57
C ASP A 35 11.05 -7.66 -10.40
N ALA A 36 9.76 -7.79 -10.73
CA ALA A 36 8.74 -7.95 -9.74
C ALA A 36 8.95 -9.34 -9.19
N LEU A 37 9.42 -9.42 -7.93
CA LEU A 37 9.29 -10.65 -7.15
C LEU A 37 7.85 -11.14 -7.39
N PRO A 38 7.66 -12.40 -7.83
CA PRO A 38 6.33 -12.87 -8.20
C PRO A 38 5.40 -12.56 -7.03
N LEU A 39 4.34 -11.78 -7.30
CA LEU A 39 3.28 -11.51 -6.35
C LEU A 39 2.90 -12.84 -5.75
N GLN A 40 3.25 -13.05 -4.48
CA GLN A 40 3.02 -14.32 -3.82
C GLN A 40 1.52 -14.44 -3.62
N GLU A 41 0.79 -15.06 -4.56
CA GLU A 41 -0.68 -15.10 -4.56
C GLU A 41 -1.24 -15.81 -3.31
N THR A 42 -0.45 -16.70 -2.71
CA THR A 42 -0.84 -17.49 -1.54
C THR A 42 0.25 -17.51 -0.47
N TYR A 43 -0.16 -17.43 0.80
CA TYR A 43 0.77 -17.41 1.94
C TYR A 43 1.61 -18.68 2.09
N LEU A 44 0.99 -19.85 1.84
CA LEU A 44 1.60 -21.17 1.84
C LEU A 44 1.61 -21.73 0.43
N ASN A 45 2.73 -22.29 -0.02
CA ASN A 45 2.92 -22.72 -1.40
C ASN A 45 3.05 -24.24 -1.53
N GLY A 46 2.81 -24.77 -2.73
CA GLY A 46 2.98 -26.19 -3.02
C GLY A 46 1.76 -27.08 -2.73
N ASN A 47 2.02 -28.38 -2.59
CA ASN A 47 1.02 -29.41 -2.33
C ASN A 47 0.58 -29.43 -0.85
N ARG A 48 -0.37 -30.31 -0.50
CA ARG A 48 -0.93 -30.39 0.86
C ARG A 48 0.13 -30.61 1.95
N GLU A 49 1.07 -31.52 1.70
CA GLU A 49 2.11 -31.86 2.67
C GLU A 49 3.09 -30.69 2.85
N GLU A 50 3.53 -30.08 1.75
CA GLU A 50 4.40 -28.90 1.78
C GLU A 50 3.76 -27.72 2.51
N LYS A 51 2.46 -27.49 2.28
CA LYS A 51 1.68 -26.45 2.98
C LYS A 51 1.53 -26.76 4.47
N SER A 52 1.30 -28.03 4.82
CA SER A 52 1.21 -28.46 6.23
C SER A 52 2.52 -28.20 6.97
N GLN A 53 3.65 -28.57 6.37
CA GLN A 53 4.98 -28.33 6.93
C GLN A 53 5.28 -26.83 7.09
N GLN A 54 4.97 -26.02 6.07
CA GLN A 54 5.10 -24.56 6.17
C GLN A 54 4.19 -23.98 7.26
N CYS A 55 2.94 -24.44 7.38
CA CYS A 55 2.02 -23.99 8.41
C CYS A 55 2.56 -24.28 9.82
N SER A 56 3.05 -25.50 10.06
CA SER A 56 3.65 -25.87 11.34
C SER A 56 4.89 -25.02 11.66
N LYS A 57 5.79 -24.85 10.68
CA LYS A 57 7.08 -24.18 10.89
C LYS A 57 7.00 -22.66 10.92
N GLU A 58 6.16 -22.05 10.08
CA GLU A 58 6.13 -20.59 9.89
C GLU A 58 4.96 -19.92 10.62
N VAL A 59 3.84 -20.63 10.81
CA VAL A 59 2.63 -20.06 11.40
C VAL A 59 2.50 -20.50 12.85
N ALA A 60 2.32 -21.79 13.09
CA ALA A 60 2.09 -22.34 14.44
C ALA A 60 3.27 -21.99 15.37
N SER A 61 4.51 -22.20 14.92
CA SER A 61 5.71 -21.82 15.67
C SER A 61 5.78 -20.32 15.98
N THR A 62 5.42 -19.45 15.04
CA THR A 62 5.48 -17.98 15.23
C THR A 62 4.41 -17.51 16.22
N LEU A 63 3.24 -18.13 16.16
CA LEU A 63 2.15 -17.84 17.09
C LEU A 63 2.35 -18.52 18.45
N GLY A 64 3.28 -19.47 18.58
CA GLY A 64 3.45 -20.27 19.79
C GLY A 64 2.20 -21.08 20.14
N GLU A 65 1.48 -21.54 19.12
CA GLU A 65 0.22 -22.26 19.23
C GLU A 65 0.32 -23.64 18.60
N GLU A 66 -0.46 -24.58 19.10
CA GLU A 66 -0.59 -25.93 18.53
C GLU A 66 -1.56 -25.92 17.34
N CYS A 67 -1.51 -26.95 16.49
CA CYS A 67 -2.40 -27.06 15.32
C CYS A 67 -3.88 -27.02 15.72
N SER A 68 -4.23 -27.63 16.86
CA SER A 68 -5.59 -27.65 17.42
C SER A 68 -6.12 -26.28 17.85
N SER A 69 -5.25 -25.26 17.99
CA SER A 69 -5.71 -23.89 18.22
C SER A 69 -6.40 -23.30 16.98
N CYS A 70 -5.99 -23.69 15.78
CA CYS A 70 -6.53 -23.19 14.51
C CYS A 70 -7.39 -24.22 13.77
N HIS A 71 -7.24 -25.50 14.08
CA HIS A 71 -7.93 -26.60 13.40
C HIS A 71 -8.66 -27.52 14.37
N ASN A 72 -9.60 -28.30 13.85
CA ASN A 72 -10.10 -29.48 14.56
C ASN A 72 -9.01 -30.57 14.69
N GLU A 73 -9.27 -31.61 15.49
CA GLU A 73 -8.30 -32.69 15.76
C GLU A 73 -7.79 -33.36 14.47
N ASP A 74 -8.65 -33.50 13.45
CA ASP A 74 -8.32 -34.12 12.17
C ASP A 74 -7.64 -33.16 11.17
N VAL A 75 -7.46 -31.89 11.52
CA VAL A 75 -6.86 -30.85 10.66
C VAL A 75 -7.57 -30.73 9.30
N THR A 76 -8.89 -30.78 9.33
CA THR A 76 -9.78 -30.69 8.16
C THR A 76 -10.58 -29.40 8.13
N ASP A 77 -11.02 -28.93 9.29
CA ASP A 77 -11.81 -27.70 9.45
C ASP A 77 -11.04 -26.66 10.27
N PHE A 78 -11.32 -25.38 10.01
CA PHE A 78 -10.79 -24.28 10.81
C PHE A 78 -11.70 -24.00 12.01
N THR A 79 -11.07 -23.70 13.15
CA THR A 79 -11.74 -23.05 14.27
C THR A 79 -11.98 -21.57 13.95
N GLU A 80 -12.70 -20.84 14.80
CA GLU A 80 -12.83 -19.38 14.69
C GLU A 80 -11.47 -18.68 14.66
N LYS A 81 -10.52 -19.12 15.51
CA LYS A 81 -9.14 -18.63 15.49
C LYS A 81 -8.43 -18.96 14.18
N GLY A 82 -8.71 -20.14 13.61
CA GLY A 82 -8.18 -20.55 12.31
C GLY A 82 -8.69 -19.68 11.16
N GLU A 83 -9.98 -19.37 11.12
CA GLU A 83 -10.54 -18.45 10.12
C GLU A 83 -9.95 -17.04 10.27
N LYS A 84 -9.77 -16.57 11.51
CA LYS A 84 -9.08 -15.30 11.75
C LYS A 84 -7.62 -15.32 11.25
N ALA A 85 -6.87 -16.38 11.55
CA ALA A 85 -5.49 -16.53 11.07
C ALA A 85 -5.42 -16.56 9.53
N LYS A 86 -6.41 -17.17 8.87
CA LYS A 86 -6.52 -17.20 7.41
C LYS A 86 -6.80 -15.83 6.81
N GLU A 87 -7.62 -15.00 7.44
CA GLU A 87 -7.76 -13.58 7.06
C GLU A 87 -6.44 -12.81 7.22
N ASP A 88 -5.75 -13.00 8.35
CA ASP A 88 -4.47 -12.34 8.62
C ASP A 88 -3.40 -12.78 7.62
N MET A 89 -3.41 -14.04 7.16
CA MET A 89 -2.54 -14.52 6.08
C MET A 89 -2.82 -13.80 4.75
N LYS A 90 -4.09 -13.53 4.40
CA LYS A 90 -4.42 -12.75 3.19
C LYS A 90 -3.87 -11.32 3.30
N ALA A 91 -4.01 -10.70 4.47
CA ALA A 91 -3.44 -9.39 4.73
C ALA A 91 -1.91 -9.41 4.63
N ALA A 92 -1.26 -10.43 5.21
CA ALA A 92 0.18 -10.62 5.17
C ALA A 92 0.70 -10.77 3.72
N VAL A 93 -0.02 -11.54 2.90
CA VAL A 93 0.24 -11.64 1.44
C VAL A 93 0.15 -10.28 0.77
N ALA A 94 -0.95 -9.55 0.98
CA ALA A 94 -1.17 -8.25 0.34
C ALA A 94 -0.07 -7.24 0.67
N ILE A 95 0.42 -7.23 1.91
CA ILE A 95 1.50 -6.32 2.36
C ILE A 95 2.90 -6.91 2.19
N GLY A 96 3.02 -8.15 1.67
CA GLY A 96 4.29 -8.83 1.40
C GLY A 96 5.12 -9.17 2.64
N VAL A 97 4.49 -9.60 3.73
CA VAL A 97 5.17 -9.97 4.98
C VAL A 97 4.72 -11.35 5.49
N LYS A 98 5.39 -11.84 6.53
CA LYS A 98 5.06 -13.08 7.25
C LYS A 98 4.52 -12.75 8.65
N CYS A 99 4.01 -13.76 9.36
CA CYS A 99 3.40 -13.60 10.69
C CYS A 99 4.32 -12.87 11.68
N ASP A 100 5.63 -13.09 11.60
CA ASP A 100 6.65 -12.49 12.48
C ASP A 100 6.78 -10.96 12.36
N TYR A 101 6.21 -10.37 11.31
CA TYR A 101 6.14 -8.93 11.14
C TYR A 101 5.31 -8.26 12.25
N CYS A 102 4.21 -8.90 12.64
CA CYS A 102 3.31 -8.42 13.70
C CYS A 102 3.43 -9.24 14.99
N HIS A 103 3.76 -10.52 14.90
CA HIS A 103 3.84 -11.44 16.03
C HIS A 103 5.28 -11.65 16.50
N ALA A 104 5.47 -11.70 17.82
CA ALA A 104 6.74 -12.01 18.45
C ALA A 104 6.67 -13.29 19.31
N GLY A 105 5.58 -14.06 19.18
CA GLY A 105 5.29 -15.25 19.97
C GLY A 105 3.84 -15.29 20.42
N LYS A 106 3.55 -16.21 21.34
CA LYS A 106 2.21 -16.39 21.91
C LYS A 106 1.73 -15.14 22.61
N GLU A 107 0.65 -14.55 22.08
CA GLU A 107 0.05 -13.30 22.54
C GLU A 107 1.02 -12.10 22.60
N GLN A 108 2.21 -12.23 22.00
CA GLN A 108 3.24 -11.21 21.94
C GLN A 108 3.29 -10.62 20.55
N PHE A 109 3.47 -9.30 20.49
CA PHE A 109 3.40 -8.56 19.25
C PHE A 109 4.55 -7.56 19.13
N THR A 110 4.91 -7.24 17.89
CA THR A 110 5.83 -6.14 17.58
C THR A 110 5.10 -4.79 17.67
N GLU A 111 5.85 -3.70 17.56
CA GLU A 111 5.34 -2.33 17.40
C GLU A 111 4.36 -2.18 16.21
N LYS A 112 4.36 -3.10 15.25
CA LYS A 112 3.51 -3.03 14.06
C LYS A 112 2.04 -3.33 14.36
N LYS A 113 1.74 -3.95 15.51
CA LYS A 113 0.36 -4.27 15.92
C LYS A 113 -0.56 -3.05 15.89
N GLU A 114 -0.12 -1.92 16.43
CA GLU A 114 -0.97 -0.73 16.51
C GLU A 114 -1.32 -0.19 15.13
N ILE A 115 -0.37 -0.23 14.20
CA ILE A 115 -0.60 0.17 12.81
C ILE A 115 -1.55 -0.82 12.15
N ALA A 116 -1.31 -2.13 12.32
CA ALA A 116 -2.15 -3.17 11.73
C ALA A 116 -3.61 -3.05 12.20
N ILE A 117 -3.87 -2.84 13.50
CA ILE A 117 -5.22 -2.62 14.04
C ILE A 117 -5.91 -1.44 13.34
N LYS A 118 -5.22 -0.32 13.18
CA LYS A 118 -5.79 0.86 12.50
C LYS A 118 -6.04 0.58 11.01
N MET A 119 -5.17 -0.17 10.33
CA MET A 119 -5.35 -0.52 8.93
C MET A 119 -6.50 -1.50 8.71
N PHE A 120 -6.67 -2.51 9.58
CA PHE A 120 -7.82 -3.41 9.54
C PHE A 120 -9.13 -2.64 9.74
N ALA A 121 -9.16 -1.72 10.71
CA ALA A 121 -10.34 -0.88 10.92
C ALA A 121 -10.61 0.05 9.72
N LEU A 122 -9.58 0.47 8.97
CA LEU A 122 -9.75 1.27 7.75
C LEU A 122 -10.31 0.40 6.62
N SER A 123 -9.76 -0.80 6.44
CA SER A 123 -10.21 -1.80 5.47
C SER A 123 -11.69 -2.14 5.68
N GLU A 124 -12.10 -2.39 6.94
CA GLU A 124 -13.50 -2.64 7.29
C GLU A 124 -14.40 -1.43 7.01
N MET A 125 -13.98 -0.23 7.46
CA MET A 125 -14.74 1.00 7.29
C MET A 125 -14.91 1.38 5.81
N MET A 126 -13.91 1.12 4.96
CA MET A 126 -14.00 1.36 3.52
C MET A 126 -14.63 0.20 2.75
N GLY A 127 -14.79 -0.97 3.37
CA GLY A 127 -15.31 -2.17 2.71
C GLY A 127 -14.39 -2.67 1.60
N THR A 128 -13.08 -2.65 1.85
CA THR A 128 -12.05 -3.03 0.88
C THR A 128 -11.02 -3.97 1.47
N GLU A 129 -10.46 -4.88 0.67
CA GLU A 129 -9.37 -5.77 1.09
C GLU A 129 -8.00 -5.06 1.04
N CYS A 130 -7.00 -5.61 1.74
CA CYS A 130 -5.67 -4.99 1.84
C CYS A 130 -4.98 -4.85 0.46
N ASN A 131 -5.23 -5.77 -0.46
CA ASN A 131 -4.65 -5.78 -1.82
C ASN A 131 -5.17 -4.64 -2.72
N TYR A 132 -6.25 -3.95 -2.31
CA TYR A 132 -6.71 -2.75 -3.00
C TYR A 132 -5.72 -1.61 -2.89
N CYS A 133 -5.04 -1.51 -1.74
CA CYS A 133 -4.05 -0.47 -1.46
C CYS A 133 -2.60 -0.99 -1.57
N HIS A 134 -2.37 -2.26 -1.24
CA HIS A 134 -1.05 -2.85 -1.16
C HIS A 134 -0.79 -3.82 -2.32
N ALA A 135 0.45 -3.83 -2.82
CA ALA A 135 0.89 -4.73 -3.88
C ALA A 135 2.21 -5.41 -3.50
N GLY A 136 2.33 -5.83 -2.24
CA GLY A 136 3.53 -6.42 -1.66
C GLY A 136 4.32 -5.47 -0.78
N LYS A 137 5.51 -5.93 -0.41
CA LYS A 137 6.35 -5.28 0.60
C LYS A 137 6.80 -3.90 0.14
N ASP A 138 6.41 -2.89 0.90
CA ASP A 138 6.73 -1.48 0.64
C ASP A 138 6.19 -0.93 -0.70
N ILE A 139 5.28 -1.68 -1.36
CA ILE A 139 4.68 -1.31 -2.65
C ILE A 139 3.19 -1.00 -2.45
N LEU A 140 2.76 0.15 -2.97
CA LEU A 140 1.37 0.59 -2.96
C LEU A 140 0.82 0.72 -4.38
N THR A 141 -0.46 0.38 -4.53
CA THR A 141 -1.27 0.67 -5.73
C THR A 141 -1.45 2.19 -5.92
N LEU A 142 -2.08 2.62 -7.00
CA LEU A 142 -2.42 4.03 -7.21
C LEU A 142 -3.35 4.55 -6.10
N GLU A 143 -4.33 3.73 -5.74
CA GLU A 143 -5.29 3.95 -4.68
C GLU A 143 -4.58 4.02 -3.32
N GLY A 144 -3.65 3.09 -3.06
CA GLY A 144 -2.84 3.08 -1.85
C GLY A 144 -1.95 4.33 -1.72
N LYS A 145 -1.33 4.79 -2.82
CA LYS A 145 -0.54 6.05 -2.84
C LYS A 145 -1.42 7.26 -2.56
N THR A 146 -2.62 7.29 -3.12
CA THR A 146 -3.61 8.36 -2.91
C THR A 146 -4.06 8.36 -1.45
N ALA A 147 -4.43 7.21 -0.90
CA ALA A 147 -4.81 7.05 0.49
C ALA A 147 -3.67 7.46 1.44
N LYS A 148 -2.44 7.00 1.21
CA LYS A 148 -1.26 7.40 2.00
C LYS A 148 -1.06 8.91 2.01
N THR A 149 -1.22 9.56 0.86
CA THR A 149 -1.11 11.01 0.75
C THR A 149 -2.17 11.71 1.60
N ALA A 150 -3.43 11.27 1.49
CA ALA A 150 -4.52 11.80 2.33
C ALA A 150 -4.26 11.57 3.82
N MET A 151 -3.78 10.38 4.22
CA MET A 151 -3.47 10.06 5.60
C MET A 151 -2.38 10.97 6.18
N ILE A 152 -1.35 11.29 5.40
CA ILE A 152 -0.29 12.22 5.81
C ILE A 152 -0.86 13.64 5.97
N LEU A 153 -1.59 14.14 4.97
CA LEU A 153 -2.17 15.49 4.99
C LEU A 153 -3.17 15.68 6.14
N GLN A 154 -3.83 14.61 6.57
CA GLN A 154 -4.86 14.65 7.61
C GLN A 154 -4.36 14.29 9.01
N GLU A 155 -3.03 14.18 9.19
CA GLU A 155 -2.39 13.74 10.42
C GLU A 155 -3.01 12.44 10.98
N TRP A 156 -3.28 11.47 10.11
CA TRP A 156 -4.02 10.24 10.43
C TRP A 156 -3.46 9.48 11.64
N ALA A 157 -2.15 9.53 11.86
CA ALA A 157 -1.52 8.94 13.04
C ALA A 157 -2.15 9.45 14.36
N LYS A 158 -2.57 10.73 14.39
CA LYS A 158 -3.22 11.41 15.52
C LYS A 158 -4.75 11.30 15.47
N THR A 159 -5.34 11.49 14.28
CA THR A 159 -6.80 11.64 14.12
C THR A 159 -7.53 10.31 13.88
N GLY A 160 -6.82 9.30 13.37
CA GLY A 160 -7.34 7.99 13.05
C GLY A 160 -8.28 7.95 11.84
N ASN A 161 -9.01 6.85 11.72
CA ASN A 161 -9.81 6.50 10.54
C ASN A 161 -11.07 7.36 10.36
N LYS A 162 -11.67 7.87 11.44
CA LYS A 162 -12.99 8.52 11.38
C LYS A 162 -13.01 9.76 10.48
N LYS A 163 -11.89 10.46 10.38
CA LYS A 163 -11.75 11.66 9.54
C LYS A 163 -11.96 11.37 8.05
N CYS A 164 -11.76 10.13 7.62
CA CYS A 164 -12.05 9.74 6.24
C CYS A 164 -13.55 9.85 5.92
N LEU A 165 -14.43 9.63 6.90
CA LEU A 165 -15.89 9.68 6.71
C LEU A 165 -16.43 11.11 6.57
N ASP A 166 -15.61 12.13 6.84
CA ASP A 166 -15.98 13.52 6.54
C ASP A 166 -16.17 13.70 5.02
N CYS A 167 -15.44 12.94 4.21
CA CYS A 167 -15.50 13.02 2.75
C CYS A 167 -15.95 11.72 2.07
N HIS A 168 -15.81 10.56 2.72
CA HIS A 168 -16.16 9.26 2.15
C HIS A 168 -17.42 8.65 2.76
N VAL A 169 -18.10 7.82 1.97
CA VAL A 169 -19.22 6.99 2.42
C VAL A 169 -18.69 5.67 2.96
N GLU A 170 -19.12 5.31 4.16
CA GLU A 170 -18.75 4.07 4.83
C GLU A 170 -19.19 2.84 4.00
N LYS A 171 -18.32 1.84 3.91
CA LYS A 171 -18.53 0.56 3.19
C LYS A 171 -18.91 0.72 1.71
N LYS A 172 -18.55 1.85 1.09
CA LYS A 172 -18.78 2.14 -0.32
C LYS A 172 -17.51 2.33 -1.12
N GLN A 173 -16.43 1.64 -0.74
CA GLN A 173 -15.20 1.55 -1.54
C GLN A 173 -14.69 2.93 -1.98
N PHE A 174 -14.49 3.82 -1.00
CA PHE A 174 -14.02 5.20 -1.21
C PHE A 174 -14.96 6.11 -2.01
N GLU A 175 -16.24 5.76 -2.21
CA GLU A 175 -17.23 6.70 -2.73
C GLU A 175 -17.26 8.00 -1.91
N LEU A 176 -17.27 9.14 -2.58
CA LEU A 176 -17.33 10.44 -1.93
C LEU A 176 -18.77 10.80 -1.55
N ASN A 177 -18.95 11.33 -0.35
CA ASN A 177 -20.20 12.00 0.01
C ASN A 177 -20.28 13.37 -0.70
N PHE A 178 -21.41 14.07 -0.54
CA PHE A 178 -21.61 15.39 -1.19
C PHE A 178 -20.49 16.38 -0.83
N HIS A 179 -20.09 16.44 0.44
CA HIS A 179 -19.01 17.32 0.90
C HIS A 179 -17.66 16.97 0.25
N GLY A 180 -17.31 15.69 0.20
CA GLY A 180 -16.09 15.21 -0.46
C GLY A 180 -16.05 15.60 -1.94
N TRP A 181 -17.18 15.54 -2.62
CA TRP A 181 -17.33 16.00 -4.01
C TRP A 181 -17.08 17.51 -4.17
N GLU A 182 -17.62 18.34 -3.28
CA GLU A 182 -17.40 19.79 -3.29
C GLU A 182 -15.91 20.13 -3.10
N VAL A 183 -15.26 19.49 -2.12
CA VAL A 183 -13.84 19.71 -1.82
C VAL A 183 -12.97 19.33 -3.03
N LEU A 184 -13.22 18.17 -3.64
CA LEU A 184 -12.44 17.72 -4.79
C LEU A 184 -12.60 18.65 -6.00
N ASN A 185 -13.82 19.11 -6.28
CA ASN A 185 -14.08 20.00 -7.42
C ASN A 185 -13.52 21.40 -7.21
N ALA A 186 -13.56 21.94 -5.98
CA ALA A 186 -12.93 23.22 -5.66
C ALA A 186 -11.41 23.17 -5.88
N GLN A 187 -10.76 22.05 -5.56
CA GLN A 187 -9.32 21.87 -5.78
C GLN A 187 -8.97 21.78 -7.27
N LYS A 188 -9.79 21.10 -8.09
CA LYS A 188 -9.58 21.06 -9.55
C LYS A 188 -9.63 22.46 -10.17
N GLY A 189 -10.61 23.27 -9.76
CA GLY A 189 -10.72 24.66 -10.21
C GLY A 189 -9.52 25.54 -9.83
N LEU A 190 -8.85 25.25 -8.71
CA LEU A 190 -7.62 25.94 -8.30
C LEU A 190 -6.38 25.48 -9.08
N MET A 191 -6.37 24.25 -9.58
CA MET A 191 -5.28 23.71 -10.41
C MET A 191 -5.44 23.99 -11.91
N GLY A 192 -6.51 24.70 -12.32
CA GLY A 192 -6.76 25.04 -13.73
C GLY A 192 -7.08 23.83 -14.61
N MET A 193 -7.60 22.75 -14.01
CA MET A 193 -8.06 21.53 -14.69
C MET A 193 -9.58 21.51 -14.83
#